data_AF-A0AAQ3MYU7-F1
#
_entry.id   AF-A0AAQ3MYU7-F1
#
_cell.length_a   1.000
_cell.length_b   1.000
_cell.length_c   1.000
_cell.angle_alpha   90.00
_cell.angle_beta   90.00
_cell.angle_gamma   90.00
#
_symmetry.space_group_name_H-M   'P 1'
#
loop_
_entity.id
_entity.type
_entity.pdbx_description
1 polymer ?
#
loop_
_entity_poly.entity_id
_entity_poly.type
_entity_poly.pdbx_seq_one_letter_code
_entity_poly.pdbx_strand_id
1 'polypeptide(L)'
;MGAKSSWRFMLLSMGMALLLLLTWLHLPSLPNCNLYSRWCTSKSCFYSSSPTYHHLQSETPQHPLDPLTIQEFNKIRTILSSVPLFNFSSTYTLNSIVLQEPDKELVLKWKKGDPPFPRKASVVAVLKRVSHLLTVDLQTGHITSHETSMVSGYPMVTLEDLFGVLKAALRCAEFNNSFTKRGVNLADLVCLPVSSGWYGKPEEENRRLIKVQCYSKEGTVNFYMKPIEGVTALVDMDRKEVLAISDDGQNIPVANGSNTDYRYSIQKLNGELRLLNPISLEQPEGPSFTVDGHLVKWANWEFHLRPDPRAGIIISQVKVRDPDTSILRNVMYKGFVSELFVPYMDPTEGWYFKTYMDAGEYGLQAMPLNPLNDCPRNAYYMDGVFASSDGTPYLQPNMICIFESYAGDIAWRHAECPVTGLKVSISLMQTSY
;
A
#
# COMPACT_ATOMS: atom_id res chain seq x y z
N MET A 1 -9.01 -43.16 63.13
CA MET A 1 -9.34 -42.18 62.08
C MET A 1 -8.02 -41.69 61.50
N GLY A 2 -7.70 -41.91 60.22
CA GLY A 2 -6.39 -41.47 59.70
C GLY A 2 -5.92 -42.01 58.35
N ALA A 3 -6.51 -43.07 57.79
CA ALA A 3 -6.04 -43.63 56.51
C ALA A 3 -6.96 -43.38 55.30
N LYS A 4 -8.28 -43.24 55.52
CA LYS A 4 -9.26 -43.07 54.41
C LYS A 4 -9.32 -41.64 53.82
N SER A 5 -8.79 -40.64 54.52
CA SER A 5 -8.77 -39.23 54.05
C SER A 5 -7.58 -38.92 53.14
N SER A 6 -6.42 -39.57 53.37
CA SER A 6 -5.20 -39.35 52.59
C SER A 6 -5.32 -39.89 51.15
N TRP A 7 -5.98 -41.05 50.99
CA TRP A 7 -6.16 -41.67 49.68
C TRP A 7 -7.07 -40.86 48.75
N ARG A 8 -8.07 -40.17 49.30
CA ARG A 8 -8.95 -39.27 48.53
C ARG A 8 -8.20 -38.03 48.04
N PHE A 9 -7.32 -37.47 48.87
CA PHE A 9 -6.48 -36.33 48.50
C PHE A 9 -5.44 -36.69 47.43
N MET A 10 -4.87 -37.89 47.51
CA MET A 10 -3.88 -38.37 46.56
C MET A 10 -4.49 -38.69 45.18
N LEU A 11 -5.72 -39.22 45.15
CA LEU A 11 -6.47 -39.43 43.91
C LEU A 11 -6.93 -38.10 43.28
N LEU A 12 -7.31 -37.11 44.09
CA LEU A 12 -7.65 -35.76 43.62
C LEU A 12 -6.43 -35.01 43.07
N SER A 13 -5.25 -35.16 43.69
CA SER A 13 -4.02 -34.52 43.20
C SER A 13 -3.47 -35.19 41.94
N MET A 14 -3.54 -36.52 41.83
CA MET A 14 -3.22 -37.24 40.59
C MET A 14 -4.21 -36.89 39.47
N GLY A 15 -5.50 -36.75 39.78
CA GLY A 15 -6.51 -36.31 38.82
C GLY A 15 -6.24 -34.90 38.27
N MET A 16 -5.90 -33.95 39.13
CA MET A 16 -5.51 -32.59 38.71
C MET A 16 -4.19 -32.56 37.93
N ALA A 17 -3.19 -33.36 38.35
CA ALA A 17 -1.91 -33.43 37.65
C ALA A 17 -2.06 -34.05 36.24
N LEU A 18 -2.91 -35.07 36.09
CA LEU A 18 -3.21 -35.69 34.80
C LEU A 18 -4.00 -34.75 33.89
N LEU A 19 -4.95 -33.98 34.45
CA LEU A 19 -5.67 -32.94 33.72
C LEU A 19 -4.74 -31.81 33.26
N LEU A 20 -3.80 -31.37 34.12
CA LEU A 20 -2.80 -30.37 33.76
C LEU A 20 -1.83 -30.90 32.68
N LEU A 21 -1.40 -32.16 32.77
CA LEU A 21 -0.55 -32.80 31.75
C LEU A 21 -1.28 -32.93 30.41
N LEU A 22 -2.55 -33.33 30.42
CA LEU A 22 -3.38 -33.44 29.21
C LEU A 22 -3.67 -32.07 28.59
N THR A 23 -3.78 -31.01 29.39
CA THR A 23 -3.88 -29.62 28.87
C THR A 23 -2.56 -29.08 28.32
N TRP A 24 -1.41 -29.57 28.82
CA TRP A 24 -0.08 -29.16 28.34
C TRP A 24 0.32 -29.91 27.06
N LEU A 25 0.00 -31.20 26.95
CA LEU A 25 0.34 -32.04 25.81
C LEU A 25 -0.56 -31.81 24.57
N HIS A 26 -1.66 -31.08 24.71
CA HIS A 26 -2.57 -30.71 23.63
C HIS A 26 -2.59 -29.21 23.30
N LEU A 27 -1.56 -28.46 23.65
CA LEU A 27 -1.37 -27.10 23.14
C LEU A 27 -0.98 -27.14 21.66
N PRO A 28 -1.81 -26.63 20.73
CA PRO A 28 -1.34 -26.28 19.40
C PRO A 28 -0.34 -25.14 19.55
N SER A 29 0.74 -25.17 18.77
CA SER A 29 1.63 -24.00 18.63
C SER A 29 0.80 -22.75 18.30
N LEU A 30 1.10 -21.65 18.99
CA LEU A 30 0.42 -20.36 18.86
C LEU A 30 0.42 -19.88 17.40
N PRO A 31 -0.75 -19.61 16.79
CA PRO A 31 -0.83 -18.82 15.57
C PRO A 31 -0.80 -17.33 15.93
N ASN A 32 0.09 -16.58 15.26
CA ASN A 32 0.10 -15.12 15.24
C ASN A 32 -1.31 -14.59 14.87
N CYS A 33 -1.97 -13.94 15.83
CA CYS A 33 -3.23 -13.25 15.61
C CYS A 33 -2.96 -11.75 15.44
N ASN A 34 -3.36 -11.19 14.30
CA ASN A 34 -3.55 -9.75 14.12
C ASN A 34 -4.98 -9.44 13.63
N LEU A 35 -5.41 -8.21 13.91
CA LEU A 35 -6.78 -7.78 14.18
C LEU A 35 -7.81 -8.05 13.07
N TYR A 36 -8.73 -8.98 13.33
CA TYR A 36 -10.20 -8.85 13.29
C TYR A 36 -10.83 -10.24 13.18
N SER A 37 -11.13 -10.88 14.31
CA SER A 37 -12.38 -11.63 14.53
C SER A 37 -12.25 -12.68 15.64
N ARG A 38 -13.35 -12.87 16.37
CA ARG A 38 -13.88 -14.20 16.68
C ARG A 38 -15.40 -14.09 16.69
N TRP A 39 -16.04 -14.57 15.64
CA TRP A 39 -17.04 -15.64 15.69
C TRP A 39 -17.40 -16.00 14.25
N CYS A 40 -16.53 -16.84 13.68
CA CYS A 40 -16.81 -17.65 12.51
C CYS A 40 -18.00 -18.57 12.83
N THR A 41 -19.20 -18.17 12.44
CA THR A 41 -20.32 -19.11 12.24
C THR A 41 -21.14 -18.70 11.03
N SER A 42 -20.73 -19.21 9.87
CA SER A 42 -21.64 -19.47 8.75
C SER A 42 -21.23 -20.83 8.18
N LYS A 43 -22.02 -21.85 8.49
CA LYS A 43 -21.89 -23.20 7.96
C LYS A 43 -22.43 -23.24 6.53
N SER A 44 -21.68 -22.69 5.58
CA SER A 44 -21.73 -23.03 4.15
C SER A 44 -20.96 -21.99 3.36
N CYS A 45 -19.63 -21.97 3.51
CA CYS A 45 -18.77 -21.37 2.51
C CYS A 45 -17.83 -22.47 2.07
N PHE A 46 -18.01 -22.96 0.84
CA PHE A 46 -16.99 -23.74 0.15
C PHE A 46 -15.79 -22.81 -0.05
N TYR A 47 -14.95 -22.70 0.98
CA TYR A 47 -13.61 -22.16 0.82
C TYR A 47 -12.86 -23.16 -0.06
N SER A 48 -12.85 -22.86 -1.36
CA SER A 48 -11.70 -23.18 -2.19
C SER A 48 -10.46 -22.79 -1.40
N SER A 49 -9.56 -23.76 -1.24
CA SER A 49 -8.16 -23.67 -0.82
C SER A 49 -7.65 -22.29 -0.38
N SER A 50 -7.00 -22.25 0.80
CA SER A 50 -6.07 -21.20 1.25
C SER A 50 -5.43 -20.45 0.08
N PRO A 51 -5.32 -19.10 0.10
CA PRO A 51 -4.68 -18.38 -0.97
C PRO A 51 -3.24 -18.90 -1.09
N THR A 52 -3.01 -19.71 -2.11
CA THR A 52 -1.68 -20.06 -2.55
C THR A 52 -1.06 -18.77 -3.02
N TYR A 53 -0.11 -18.24 -2.24
CA TYR A 53 0.77 -17.16 -2.68
C TYR A 53 1.54 -17.69 -3.89
N HIS A 54 1.02 -17.44 -5.09
CA HIS A 54 1.49 -18.11 -6.30
C HIS A 54 2.76 -17.50 -6.89
N HIS A 55 3.29 -16.41 -6.33
CA HIS A 55 4.52 -15.80 -6.80
C HIS A 55 5.45 -15.50 -5.63
N LEU A 56 6.30 -16.46 -5.26
CA LEU A 56 7.58 -16.12 -4.67
C LEU A 56 8.27 -15.17 -5.66
N GLN A 57 8.36 -13.88 -5.32
CA GLN A 57 9.27 -12.98 -6.01
C GLN A 57 10.64 -13.68 -6.07
N SER A 58 11.22 -13.74 -7.26
CA SER A 58 12.54 -14.33 -7.46
C SER A 58 13.51 -13.73 -6.45
N GLU A 59 14.16 -14.57 -5.65
CA GLU A 59 15.16 -14.12 -4.66
C GLU A 59 16.31 -13.35 -5.34
N THR A 60 16.53 -13.64 -6.62
CA THR A 60 17.54 -13.00 -7.46
C THR A 60 16.89 -12.10 -8.53
N PRO A 61 17.26 -10.82 -8.61
CA PRO A 61 16.79 -9.93 -9.67
C PRO A 61 17.29 -10.42 -11.04
N GLN A 62 16.38 -10.52 -12.01
CA GLN A 62 16.61 -11.01 -13.37
C GLN A 62 16.81 -9.87 -14.37
N HIS A 63 16.43 -8.64 -14.01
CA HIS A 63 16.56 -7.44 -14.80
C HIS A 63 17.22 -6.30 -14.01
N PRO A 64 18.06 -5.44 -14.63
CA PRO A 64 18.69 -4.29 -13.97
C PRO A 64 17.75 -3.34 -13.24
N LEU A 65 16.50 -3.25 -13.70
CA LEU A 65 15.47 -2.38 -13.13
C LEU A 65 14.51 -3.09 -12.18
N ASP A 66 14.70 -4.38 -11.90
CA ASP A 66 13.84 -5.12 -10.95
C ASP A 66 13.85 -4.43 -9.58
N PRO A 67 12.71 -4.38 -8.87
CA PRO A 67 12.65 -3.83 -7.51
C PRO A 67 13.61 -4.54 -6.56
N LEU A 68 13.88 -3.93 -5.40
CA LEU A 68 14.71 -4.54 -4.38
C LEU A 68 14.04 -5.81 -3.85
N THR A 69 14.80 -6.90 -3.71
CA THR A 69 14.29 -8.15 -3.14
C THR A 69 14.30 -8.11 -1.60
N ILE A 70 13.58 -9.04 -0.96
CA ILE A 70 13.58 -9.20 0.50
C ILE A 70 15.01 -9.38 1.05
N GLN A 71 15.85 -10.16 0.34
CA GLN A 71 17.24 -10.37 0.73
C GLN A 71 18.06 -9.07 0.63
N GLU A 72 17.81 -8.26 -0.40
CA GLU A 72 18.44 -6.95 -0.56
C GLU A 72 18.02 -5.98 0.55
N PHE A 73 16.73 -5.90 0.90
CA PHE A 73 16.27 -5.13 2.06
C PHE A 73 16.96 -5.55 3.37
N ASN A 74 17.02 -6.86 3.64
CA ASN A 74 17.72 -7.35 4.84
C ASN A 74 19.21 -7.04 4.83
N LYS A 75 19.86 -7.10 3.67
CA LYS A 75 21.26 -6.70 3.50
C LYS A 75 21.44 -5.21 3.76
N ILE A 76 20.55 -4.35 3.24
CA ILE A 76 20.56 -2.91 3.48
C ILE A 76 20.46 -2.61 4.98
N ARG A 77 19.52 -3.24 5.69
CA ARG A 77 19.38 -3.09 7.15
C ARG A 77 20.67 -3.45 7.89
N THR A 78 21.29 -4.57 7.49
CA THR A 78 22.55 -5.02 8.09
C THR A 78 23.66 -3.99 7.87
N ILE A 79 23.81 -3.48 6.64
CA ILE A 79 24.80 -2.44 6.31
C ILE A 79 24.54 -1.16 7.10
N LEU A 80 23.28 -0.67 7.14
CA LEU A 80 22.92 0.51 7.91
C LEU A 80 23.24 0.34 9.41
N SER A 81 22.89 -0.80 9.99
CA SER A 81 23.15 -1.08 11.41
C SER A 81 24.63 -1.13 11.79
N SER A 82 25.52 -1.36 10.82
CA SER A 82 26.97 -1.34 11.02
C SER A 82 27.54 0.07 11.16
N VAL A 83 26.79 1.09 10.75
CA VAL A 83 27.19 2.50 10.83
C VAL A 83 26.77 3.07 12.20
N PRO A 84 27.69 3.68 12.97
CA PRO A 84 27.38 4.19 14.32
C PRO A 84 26.18 5.13 14.39
N LEU A 85 25.93 5.91 13.34
CA LEU A 85 24.77 6.80 13.22
C LEU A 85 23.44 6.06 13.19
N PHE A 86 23.38 4.90 12.51
CA PHE A 86 22.16 4.13 12.25
C PHE A 86 22.14 2.77 12.96
N ASN A 87 22.89 2.66 14.07
CA ASN A 87 22.86 1.46 14.90
C ASN A 87 21.47 1.23 15.52
N PHE A 88 21.19 0.02 15.99
CA PHE A 88 19.89 -0.34 16.58
C PHE A 88 19.53 0.47 17.84
N SER A 89 20.49 1.13 18.47
CA SER A 89 20.28 1.98 19.64
C SER A 89 19.89 3.42 19.27
N SER A 90 20.13 3.84 18.02
CA SER A 90 19.73 5.14 17.50
C SER A 90 18.26 5.14 17.10
N THR A 91 17.50 6.14 17.54
CA THR A 91 16.14 6.37 17.05
C THR A 91 16.21 7.12 15.72
N TYR A 92 16.07 6.40 14.61
CA TYR A 92 15.91 6.95 13.26
C TYR A 92 14.70 6.33 12.57
N THR A 93 14.32 6.91 11.44
CA THR A 93 13.19 6.49 10.61
C THR A 93 13.67 6.40 9.17
N LEU A 94 13.37 5.31 8.48
CA LEU A 94 13.61 5.13 7.06
C LEU A 94 12.34 5.49 6.31
N ASN A 95 12.35 6.66 5.67
CA ASN A 95 11.20 7.20 4.93
C ASN A 95 11.13 6.63 3.51
N SER A 96 12.27 6.21 2.94
CA SER A 96 12.31 5.57 1.63
C SER A 96 13.53 4.65 1.51
N ILE A 97 13.33 3.49 0.90
CA ILE A 97 14.37 2.56 0.47
C ILE A 97 13.95 2.05 -0.89
N VAL A 98 14.65 2.47 -1.94
CA VAL A 98 14.35 2.11 -3.33
C VAL A 98 15.61 1.72 -4.08
N LEU A 99 15.45 1.00 -5.20
CA LEU A 99 16.56 0.75 -6.11
C LEU A 99 17.14 2.09 -6.59
N GLN A 100 18.45 2.26 -6.46
CA GLN A 100 19.18 3.28 -7.20
C GLN A 100 19.35 2.75 -8.62
N GLU A 101 18.53 3.24 -9.55
CA GLU A 101 18.53 2.76 -10.93
C GLU A 101 19.91 2.96 -11.58
N PRO A 102 20.41 1.96 -12.34
CA PRO A 102 21.63 2.13 -13.14
C PRO A 102 21.45 3.19 -14.23
N ASP A 103 22.56 3.72 -14.72
CA ASP A 103 22.54 4.70 -15.81
C ASP A 103 21.79 4.19 -17.03
N LYS A 104 20.92 5.03 -17.59
CA LYS A 104 20.07 4.71 -18.74
C LYS A 104 20.84 4.06 -19.89
N GLU A 105 22.03 4.57 -20.20
CA GLU A 105 22.86 4.05 -21.29
C GLU A 105 23.32 2.61 -21.06
N LEU A 106 23.61 2.23 -19.80
CA LEU A 106 23.99 0.88 -19.44
C LEU A 106 22.78 -0.06 -19.56
N VAL A 107 21.62 0.35 -19.06
CA VAL A 107 20.38 -0.43 -19.14
C VAL A 107 19.94 -0.64 -20.59
N LEU A 108 20.14 0.35 -21.47
CA LEU A 108 19.82 0.21 -22.90
C LEU A 108 20.74 -0.76 -23.65
N LYS A 109 21.99 -0.93 -23.19
CA LYS A 109 22.97 -1.87 -23.76
C LYS A 109 22.81 -3.29 -23.21
N TRP A 110 22.27 -3.41 -22.00
CA TRP A 110 22.07 -4.69 -21.31
C TRP A 110 21.11 -5.61 -22.07
N LYS A 111 21.42 -6.90 -22.09
CA LYS A 111 20.61 -7.98 -22.64
C LYS A 111 20.43 -9.09 -21.61
N LYS A 112 19.32 -9.81 -21.70
CA LYS A 112 19.08 -11.00 -20.88
C LYS A 112 20.26 -11.99 -21.05
N GLY A 113 20.86 -12.38 -19.92
CA GLY A 113 22.05 -13.24 -19.88
C GLY A 113 23.36 -12.48 -19.63
N ASP A 114 23.38 -11.15 -19.79
CA ASP A 114 24.50 -10.32 -19.35
C ASP A 114 24.63 -10.36 -17.82
N PRO A 115 25.86 -10.22 -17.27
CA PRO A 115 26.04 -10.17 -15.82
C PRO A 115 25.26 -9.00 -15.20
N PRO A 116 24.73 -9.19 -13.97
CA PRO A 116 24.00 -8.12 -13.29
C PRO A 116 24.95 -6.94 -12.98
N PHE A 117 24.44 -5.72 -13.10
CA PHE A 117 25.16 -4.55 -12.61
C PHE A 117 25.26 -4.58 -11.08
N PRO A 118 26.29 -3.93 -10.48
CA PRO A 118 26.32 -3.68 -9.05
C PRO A 118 25.02 -3.00 -8.61
N ARG A 119 24.23 -3.68 -7.78
CA ARG A 119 22.96 -3.13 -7.29
C ARG A 119 23.20 -2.19 -6.12
N LYS A 120 22.58 -1.03 -6.19
CA LYS A 120 22.66 0.03 -5.18
C LYS A 120 21.24 0.39 -4.73
N ALA A 121 21.09 0.81 -3.49
CA ALA A 121 19.84 1.33 -2.96
C ALA A 121 19.98 2.80 -2.58
N SER A 122 18.97 3.60 -2.92
CA SER A 122 18.80 4.96 -2.45
C SER A 122 17.95 4.92 -1.18
N VAL A 123 18.48 5.47 -0.09
CA VAL A 123 17.83 5.47 1.22
C VAL A 123 17.65 6.90 1.71
N VAL A 124 16.43 7.26 2.10
CA VAL A 124 16.12 8.50 2.80
C VAL A 124 15.81 8.15 4.25
N ALA A 125 16.62 8.66 5.17
CA ALA A 125 16.46 8.45 6.61
C ALA A 125 16.34 9.77 7.37
N VAL A 126 15.52 9.83 8.40
CA VAL A 126 15.47 10.96 9.33
C VAL A 126 16.07 10.54 10.67
N LEU A 127 17.06 11.29 11.13
CA LEU A 127 17.71 11.11 12.43
C LEU A 127 17.90 12.48 13.07
N LYS A 128 17.46 12.64 14.33
CA LYS A 128 17.60 13.90 15.09
C LYS A 128 17.11 15.14 14.31
N ARG A 129 16.02 15.00 13.54
CA ARG A 129 15.41 16.05 12.68
C ARG A 129 16.23 16.47 11.47
N VAL A 130 17.26 15.69 11.12
CA VAL A 130 18.05 15.87 9.91
C VAL A 130 17.69 14.74 8.94
N SER A 131 17.45 15.10 7.68
CA SER A 131 17.26 14.13 6.61
C SER A 131 18.62 13.72 6.04
N HIS A 132 18.85 12.42 5.95
CA HIS A 132 20.05 11.79 5.43
C HIS A 132 19.71 11.09 4.11
N LEU A 133 20.49 11.37 3.07
CA LEU A 133 20.39 10.73 1.76
C LEU A 133 21.59 9.79 1.62
N LEU A 134 21.33 8.49 1.54
CA LEU A 134 22.36 7.47 1.52
C LEU A 134 22.29 6.67 0.22
N THR A 135 23.44 6.32 -0.33
CA THR A 135 23.55 5.28 -1.36
C THR A 135 24.24 4.07 -0.75
N VAL A 136 23.52 2.96 -0.67
CA VAL A 136 24.01 1.68 -0.14
C VAL A 136 24.38 0.78 -1.30
N ASP A 137 25.64 0.38 -1.41
CA ASP A 137 26.12 -0.54 -2.42
C ASP A 137 26.04 -1.99 -1.90
N LEU A 138 25.18 -2.78 -2.53
CA LEU A 138 24.87 -4.13 -2.10
C LEU A 138 25.95 -5.13 -2.50
N GLN A 139 26.82 -4.80 -3.46
CA GLN A 139 27.90 -5.69 -3.85
C GLN A 139 29.07 -5.58 -2.87
N THR A 140 29.48 -4.35 -2.57
CA THR A 140 30.60 -4.06 -1.65
C THR A 140 30.18 -4.17 -0.18
N GLY A 141 28.89 -4.01 0.13
CA GLY A 141 28.41 -4.04 1.51
C GLY A 141 28.66 -2.74 2.28
N HIS A 142 28.80 -1.62 1.57
CA HIS A 142 29.17 -0.32 2.15
C HIS A 142 28.23 0.81 1.70
N ILE A 143 28.18 1.88 2.51
CA ILE A 143 27.54 3.14 2.11
C ILE A 143 28.55 3.92 1.26
N THR A 144 28.23 4.13 -0.02
CA THR A 144 29.13 4.80 -0.98
C THR A 144 28.91 6.30 -1.08
N SER A 145 27.72 6.78 -0.68
CA SER A 145 27.42 8.21 -0.55
C SER A 145 26.56 8.44 0.68
N HIS A 146 26.84 9.50 1.42
CA HIS A 146 26.06 9.96 2.57
C HIS A 146 26.06 11.49 2.57
N GLU A 147 24.91 12.05 2.24
CA GLU A 147 24.65 13.49 2.28
C GLU A 147 23.58 13.79 3.33
N THR A 148 23.61 15.00 3.88
CA THR A 148 22.50 15.52 4.70
C THR A 148 21.77 16.58 3.91
N SER A 149 20.44 16.48 3.84
CA SER A 149 19.61 17.45 3.14
C SER A 149 19.80 18.85 3.74
N MET A 150 20.18 19.80 2.89
CA MET A 150 20.14 21.24 3.20
C MET A 150 18.93 21.92 2.54
N VAL A 151 18.09 21.15 1.82
CA VAL A 151 16.90 21.70 1.15
C VAL A 151 15.73 21.80 2.13
N SER A 152 14.87 22.79 1.89
CA SER A 152 13.61 22.94 2.61
C SER A 152 12.66 21.78 2.30
N GLY A 153 11.75 21.50 3.23
CA GLY A 153 10.80 20.39 3.15
C GLY A 153 11.24 19.13 3.89
N TYR A 154 10.36 18.14 3.91
CA TYR A 154 10.54 16.91 4.69
C TYR A 154 10.22 15.68 3.85
N PRO A 155 10.79 14.51 4.19
CA PRO A 155 10.46 13.27 3.52
C PRO A 155 8.98 12.86 3.74
N MET A 156 8.50 12.01 2.84
CA MET A 156 7.24 11.27 2.94
C MET A 156 7.01 10.71 4.35
N VAL A 157 5.79 10.80 4.85
CA VAL A 157 5.43 10.29 6.18
C VAL A 157 5.41 8.76 6.16
N THR A 158 5.86 8.14 7.26
CA THR A 158 5.77 6.69 7.43
C THR A 158 4.45 6.28 8.11
N LEU A 159 4.05 5.01 8.01
CA LEU A 159 2.91 4.51 8.77
C LEU A 159 3.12 4.69 10.28
N GLU A 160 4.34 4.47 10.78
CA GLU A 160 4.68 4.67 12.18
C GLU A 160 4.63 6.15 12.61
N ASP A 161 4.98 7.08 11.72
CA ASP A 161 4.78 8.51 11.94
C ASP A 161 3.28 8.82 12.13
N LEU A 162 2.43 8.34 11.22
CA LEU A 162 0.98 8.56 11.27
C LEU A 162 0.36 7.99 12.56
N PHE A 163 0.73 6.75 12.94
CA PHE A 163 0.27 6.16 14.21
C PHE A 163 0.79 6.92 15.43
N GLY A 164 2.04 7.37 15.39
CA GLY A 164 2.66 8.16 16.47
C GLY A 164 1.93 9.47 16.72
N VAL A 165 1.61 10.20 15.65
CA VAL A 165 0.86 11.44 15.66
C VAL A 165 -0.55 11.23 16.20
N LEU A 166 -1.28 10.23 15.70
CA LEU A 166 -2.63 9.92 16.17
C LEU A 166 -2.65 9.59 17.65
N LYS A 167 -1.67 8.80 18.12
CA LYS A 167 -1.52 8.47 19.54
C LYS A 167 -1.22 9.69 20.40
N ALA A 168 -0.42 10.63 19.91
CA ALA A 168 -0.14 11.88 20.62
C ALA A 168 -1.41 12.75 20.74
N ALA A 169 -2.12 12.94 19.63
CA ALA A 169 -3.37 13.71 19.61
C ALA A 169 -4.43 13.12 20.54
N LEU A 170 -4.69 11.81 20.45
CA LEU A 170 -5.70 11.11 21.25
C LEU A 170 -5.35 10.98 22.74
N ARG A 171 -4.10 11.24 23.14
CA ARG A 171 -3.69 11.33 24.56
C ARG A 171 -3.91 12.73 25.15
N CYS A 172 -4.11 13.74 24.31
CA CYS A 172 -4.33 15.10 24.77
C CYS A 172 -5.75 15.24 25.33
N ALA A 173 -5.86 15.48 26.64
CA ALA A 173 -7.14 15.63 27.31
C ALA A 173 -7.93 16.82 26.77
N GLU A 174 -7.26 17.93 26.45
CA GLU A 174 -7.88 19.12 25.88
C GLU A 174 -8.52 18.82 24.51
N PHE A 175 -7.81 18.10 23.63
CA PHE A 175 -8.32 17.68 22.33
C PHE A 175 -9.54 16.74 22.47
N ASN A 176 -9.45 15.76 23.36
CA ASN A 176 -10.58 14.85 23.62
C ASN A 176 -11.80 15.58 24.21
N ASN A 177 -11.58 16.61 25.03
CA ASN A 177 -12.65 17.41 25.62
C ASN A 177 -13.46 18.17 24.56
N SER A 178 -12.85 18.56 23.43
CA SER A 178 -13.56 19.17 22.30
C SER A 178 -14.64 18.26 21.71
N PHE A 179 -14.39 16.94 21.68
CA PHE A 179 -15.33 15.95 21.15
C PHE A 179 -16.41 15.57 22.18
N THR A 180 -16.05 15.41 23.45
CA THR A 180 -17.02 15.06 24.50
C THR A 180 -18.03 16.18 24.74
N LYS A 181 -17.62 17.45 24.65
CA LYS A 181 -18.53 18.62 24.70
C LYS A 181 -19.58 18.61 23.58
N ARG A 182 -19.27 17.98 22.44
CA ARG A 182 -20.19 17.80 21.31
C ARG A 182 -21.05 16.53 21.42
N GLY A 183 -20.94 15.80 22.54
CA GLY A 183 -21.67 14.55 22.76
C GLY A 183 -21.10 13.35 22.00
N VAL A 184 -19.91 13.46 21.41
CA VAL A 184 -19.28 12.36 20.67
C VAL A 184 -18.59 11.40 21.64
N ASN A 185 -18.91 10.11 21.53
CA ASN A 185 -18.20 9.07 22.27
C ASN A 185 -16.79 8.86 21.67
N LEU A 186 -15.75 8.91 22.51
CA LEU A 186 -14.36 8.73 22.07
C LEU A 186 -14.09 7.34 21.47
N ALA A 187 -14.91 6.32 21.80
CA ALA A 187 -14.82 5.00 21.16
C ALA A 187 -15.22 5.00 19.67
N ASP A 188 -16.02 6.00 19.28
CA ASP A 188 -16.51 6.23 17.93
C ASP A 188 -15.68 7.30 17.18
N LEU A 189 -14.57 7.75 17.76
CA LEU A 189 -13.69 8.73 17.13
C LEU A 189 -12.74 8.04 16.15
N VAL A 190 -12.68 8.55 14.93
CA VAL A 190 -11.67 8.18 13.92
C VAL A 190 -10.96 9.46 13.52
N CYS A 191 -9.64 9.52 13.72
CA CYS A 191 -8.84 10.70 13.39
C CYS A 191 -7.86 10.39 12.28
N LEU A 192 -7.59 11.37 11.43
CA LEU A 192 -6.66 11.30 10.32
C LEU A 192 -5.63 12.43 10.42
N PRO A 193 -4.33 12.13 10.24
CA PRO A 193 -3.31 13.15 10.04
C PRO A 193 -3.37 13.67 8.60
N VAL A 194 -3.33 15.00 8.47
CA VAL A 194 -3.43 15.74 7.21
C VAL A 194 -2.22 16.67 7.13
N SER A 195 -1.47 16.58 6.04
CA SER A 195 -0.32 17.44 5.77
C SER A 195 -0.68 18.92 5.89
N SER A 196 0.21 19.71 6.48
CA SER A 196 -0.08 21.10 6.85
C SER A 196 0.25 22.12 5.74
N GLY A 197 0.95 21.69 4.69
CA GLY A 197 1.53 22.60 3.70
C GLY A 197 2.55 23.57 4.31
N TRP A 198 2.77 24.70 3.63
CA TRP A 198 3.62 25.80 4.12
C TRP A 198 2.94 27.14 3.85
N TYR A 199 2.77 27.94 4.91
CA TYR A 199 2.05 29.22 4.88
C TYR A 199 2.87 30.39 5.46
N GLY A 200 4.19 30.21 5.60
CA GLY A 200 5.10 31.28 6.06
C GLY A 200 4.92 31.70 7.52
N LYS A 201 4.33 30.86 8.36
CA LYS A 201 4.15 31.12 9.80
C LYS A 201 5.47 30.88 10.57
N PRO A 202 6.06 31.89 11.22
CA PRO A 202 7.35 31.74 11.90
C PRO A 202 7.39 30.62 12.95
N GLU A 203 6.26 30.36 13.63
CA GLU A 203 6.11 29.32 14.66
C GLU A 203 6.09 27.88 14.10
N GLU A 204 5.85 27.73 12.79
CA GLU A 204 5.83 26.46 12.06
C GLU A 204 7.18 26.16 11.38
N GLU A 205 8.06 27.15 11.29
CA GLU A 205 9.31 27.07 10.54
C GLU A 205 10.31 26.07 11.18
N ASN A 206 10.98 25.28 10.34
CA ASN A 206 11.93 24.23 10.75
C ASN A 206 11.33 23.11 11.63
N ARG A 207 10.03 22.81 11.48
CA ARG A 207 9.36 21.75 12.23
C ARG A 207 8.59 20.80 11.30
N ARG A 208 8.64 19.49 11.60
CA ARG A 208 7.81 18.47 10.95
C ARG A 208 6.43 18.49 11.58
N LEU A 209 5.52 19.29 11.01
CA LEU A 209 4.19 19.51 11.54
C LEU A 209 3.10 18.87 10.69
N ILE A 210 2.13 18.28 11.37
CA ILE A 210 0.95 17.69 10.74
C ILE A 210 -0.30 18.08 11.52
N LYS A 211 -1.41 18.27 10.83
CA LYS A 211 -2.70 18.57 11.45
C LYS A 211 -3.51 17.31 11.62
N VAL A 212 -4.24 17.18 12.72
CA VAL A 212 -5.10 16.02 13.01
C VAL A 212 -6.54 16.50 13.07
N GLN A 213 -7.38 15.87 12.26
CA GLN A 213 -8.82 16.10 12.22
C GLN A 213 -9.56 14.79 12.46
N CYS A 214 -10.76 14.87 13.03
CA CYS A 214 -11.49 13.70 13.47
C CYS A 214 -12.92 13.66 12.93
N TYR A 215 -13.42 12.43 12.88
CA TYR A 215 -14.70 12.03 12.35
C TYR A 215 -15.39 11.12 13.37
N SER A 216 -16.72 11.02 13.27
CA SER A 216 -17.48 10.03 14.02
C SER A 216 -17.77 8.82 13.13
N LYS A 217 -17.47 7.60 13.60
CA LYS A 217 -17.94 6.34 12.96
C LYS A 217 -19.24 5.81 13.56
N GLU A 218 -19.89 6.56 14.45
CA GLU A 218 -21.13 6.13 15.08
C GLU A 218 -22.22 5.95 14.01
N GLY A 219 -22.79 4.75 13.93
CA GLY A 219 -23.88 4.41 13.02
C GLY A 219 -23.49 4.22 11.55
N THR A 220 -22.21 4.31 11.18
CA THR A 220 -21.75 4.07 9.79
C THR A 220 -20.26 3.77 9.72
N VAL A 221 -19.84 2.95 8.74
CA VAL A 221 -18.41 2.80 8.42
C VAL A 221 -17.87 3.95 7.57
N ASN A 222 -18.73 4.75 6.95
CA ASN A 222 -18.36 5.89 6.13
C ASN A 222 -18.15 7.13 6.99
N PHE A 223 -17.12 7.10 7.85
CA PHE A 223 -16.83 8.18 8.78
C PHE A 223 -16.52 9.51 8.06
N TYR A 224 -16.07 9.48 6.80
CA TYR A 224 -15.88 10.69 5.98
C TYR A 224 -17.15 11.53 5.81
N MET A 225 -18.34 10.91 5.87
CA MET A 225 -19.63 11.62 5.82
C MET A 225 -20.06 12.21 7.18
N LYS A 226 -19.27 12.01 8.24
CA LYS A 226 -19.51 12.51 9.59
C LYS A 226 -18.27 13.23 10.15
N PRO A 227 -17.76 14.28 9.49
CA PRO A 227 -16.66 15.07 10.05
C PRO A 227 -17.11 15.77 11.34
N ILE A 228 -16.18 15.93 12.28
CA ILE A 228 -16.38 16.78 13.45
C ILE A 228 -15.69 18.11 13.15
N GLU A 229 -16.45 19.01 12.52
CA GLU A 229 -15.94 20.26 11.98
C GLU A 229 -15.44 21.24 13.04
N GLY A 230 -14.50 22.09 12.61
CA GLY A 230 -13.90 23.16 13.41
C GLY A 230 -13.17 22.67 14.66
N VAL A 231 -12.60 21.46 14.62
CA VAL A 231 -11.64 20.95 15.60
C VAL A 231 -10.40 20.43 14.87
N THR A 232 -9.24 21.06 15.09
CA THR A 232 -7.97 20.65 14.47
C THR A 232 -6.83 20.75 15.48
N ALA A 233 -6.06 19.68 15.64
CA ALA A 233 -4.83 19.71 16.44
C ALA A 233 -3.60 19.84 15.54
N LEU A 234 -2.70 20.78 15.84
CA LEU A 234 -1.38 20.87 15.23
C LEU A 234 -0.40 20.03 16.06
N VAL A 235 0.27 19.07 15.43
CA VAL A 235 1.12 18.09 16.10
C VAL A 235 2.55 18.17 15.56
N ASP A 236 3.52 18.22 16.46
CA ASP A 236 4.94 18.04 16.15
C ASP A 236 5.25 16.56 16.01
N MET A 237 5.56 16.11 14.79
CA MET A 237 5.77 14.69 14.49
C MET A 237 7.03 14.14 15.17
N ASP A 238 8.09 14.94 15.24
CA ASP A 238 9.36 14.51 15.80
C ASP A 238 9.29 14.41 17.33
N ARG A 239 8.62 15.37 17.98
CA ARG A 239 8.43 15.39 19.44
C ARG A 239 7.24 14.55 19.90
N LYS A 240 6.31 14.22 19.00
CA LYS A 240 5.03 13.55 19.28
C LYS A 240 4.21 14.33 20.32
N GLU A 241 4.13 15.65 20.13
CA GLU A 241 3.50 16.59 21.04
C GLU A 241 2.43 17.42 20.30
N VAL A 242 1.27 17.62 20.93
CA VAL A 242 0.25 18.57 20.45
C VAL A 242 0.70 19.98 20.82
N LEU A 243 0.73 20.88 19.84
CA LEU A 243 1.24 22.24 19.98
C LEU A 243 0.14 23.28 20.12
N ALA A 244 -0.93 23.08 19.38
CA ALA A 244 -2.09 23.96 19.35
C ALA A 244 -3.32 23.15 18.99
N ILE A 245 -4.47 23.59 19.50
CA ILE A 245 -5.79 23.06 19.16
C ILE A 245 -6.62 24.26 18.71
N SER A 246 -7.15 24.20 17.49
CA SER A 246 -8.21 25.09 17.03
C SER A 246 -9.56 24.40 17.30
N ASP A 247 -10.47 25.09 17.98
CA ASP A 247 -11.82 24.61 18.32
C ASP A 247 -12.86 25.73 18.12
N ASP A 248 -13.13 26.07 16.85
CA ASP A 248 -14.04 27.14 16.42
C ASP A 248 -15.41 26.62 15.91
N GLY A 249 -15.56 25.31 15.75
CA GLY A 249 -16.77 24.67 15.21
C GLY A 249 -17.80 24.20 16.25
N GLN A 250 -17.85 24.79 17.44
CA GLN A 250 -18.68 24.25 18.55
C GLN A 250 -20.18 24.21 18.23
N ASN A 251 -20.65 25.09 17.34
CA ASN A 251 -22.03 25.17 16.91
C ASN A 251 -22.34 24.36 15.63
N ILE A 252 -21.33 23.68 15.05
CA ILE A 252 -21.51 22.88 13.85
C ILE A 252 -21.97 21.48 14.27
N PRO A 253 -23.20 21.05 13.91
CA PRO A 253 -23.68 19.73 14.28
C PRO A 253 -22.92 18.63 13.53
N VAL A 254 -22.62 17.53 14.21
CA VAL A 254 -22.10 16.32 13.55
C VAL A 254 -23.23 15.71 12.72
N ALA A 255 -23.00 15.53 11.42
CA ALA A 255 -23.98 14.95 10.51
C ALA A 255 -24.41 13.54 10.99
N ASN A 256 -25.66 13.15 10.68
CA ASN A 256 -26.12 11.80 11.02
C ASN A 256 -25.52 10.76 10.05
N GLY A 257 -25.32 9.52 10.53
CA GLY A 257 -24.74 8.43 9.72
C GLY A 257 -25.73 7.69 8.82
N SER A 258 -27.01 8.07 8.82
CA SER A 258 -28.05 7.32 8.12
C SER A 258 -27.84 7.38 6.61
N ASN A 259 -28.04 6.26 5.93
CA ASN A 259 -27.90 6.15 4.47
C ASN A 259 -26.51 6.52 3.92
N THR A 260 -25.45 6.42 4.74
CA THR A 260 -24.07 6.67 4.30
C THR A 260 -23.22 5.40 4.13
N ASP A 261 -23.71 4.24 4.59
CA ASP A 261 -22.99 2.96 4.51
C ASP A 261 -22.92 2.48 3.05
N TYR A 262 -21.70 2.29 2.55
CA TYR A 262 -21.42 1.85 1.18
C TYR A 262 -21.35 0.32 1.04
N ARG A 263 -21.43 -0.44 2.13
CA ARG A 263 -21.33 -1.91 2.08
C ARG A 263 -22.68 -2.49 1.67
N TYR A 264 -22.66 -3.17 0.53
CA TYR A 264 -23.84 -3.84 -0.02
C TYR A 264 -24.57 -4.73 1.00
N SER A 265 -23.84 -5.45 1.86
CA SER A 265 -24.43 -6.39 2.84
C SER A 265 -25.28 -5.75 3.94
N ILE A 266 -25.13 -4.44 4.19
CA ILE A 266 -25.84 -3.72 5.25
C ILE A 266 -26.94 -2.83 4.69
N GLN A 267 -26.89 -2.50 3.39
CA GLN A 267 -27.91 -1.69 2.76
C GLN A 267 -29.26 -2.42 2.82
N LYS A 268 -30.24 -1.80 3.50
CA LYS A 268 -31.63 -2.25 3.52
C LYS A 268 -32.28 -1.86 2.21
N LEU A 269 -32.06 -2.71 1.22
CA LEU A 269 -32.58 -2.52 -0.12
C LEU A 269 -34.07 -2.87 -0.05
N ASN A 270 -34.91 -1.84 -0.04
CA ASN A 270 -36.36 -1.98 -0.06
C ASN A 270 -36.80 -2.49 -1.45
N GLY A 271 -36.61 -3.79 -1.69
CA GLY A 271 -37.42 -4.59 -2.61
C GLY A 271 -37.11 -4.57 -4.11
N GLU A 272 -36.26 -3.70 -4.67
CA GLU A 272 -36.17 -3.55 -6.13
C GLU A 272 -34.75 -3.51 -6.72
N LEU A 273 -33.79 -4.19 -6.11
CA LEU A 273 -32.50 -4.38 -6.81
C LEU A 273 -32.64 -5.44 -7.88
N ARG A 274 -32.75 -4.98 -9.13
CA ARG A 274 -32.54 -5.82 -10.30
C ARG A 274 -31.07 -6.21 -10.35
N LEU A 275 -30.76 -7.41 -9.87
CA LEU A 275 -29.42 -7.99 -10.01
C LEU A 275 -29.06 -8.08 -11.50
N LEU A 276 -27.82 -7.72 -11.82
CA LEU A 276 -27.29 -7.86 -13.16
C LEU A 276 -27.04 -9.34 -13.46
N ASN A 277 -27.25 -9.75 -14.71
CA ASN A 277 -26.83 -11.07 -15.15
C ASN A 277 -25.29 -11.18 -15.04
N PRO A 278 -24.74 -12.31 -14.56
CA PRO A 278 -23.30 -12.52 -14.54
C PRO A 278 -22.70 -12.38 -15.95
N ILE A 279 -21.56 -11.71 -16.04
CA ILE A 279 -20.75 -11.63 -17.27
C ILE A 279 -19.41 -12.30 -16.97
N SER A 280 -18.93 -13.11 -17.91
CA SER A 280 -17.62 -13.74 -17.84
C SER A 280 -16.90 -13.56 -19.18
N LEU A 281 -15.64 -13.14 -19.12
CA LEU A 281 -14.70 -13.21 -20.23
C LEU A 281 -13.96 -14.54 -20.15
N GLU A 282 -13.88 -15.26 -21.26
CA GLU A 282 -13.15 -16.52 -21.35
C GLU A 282 -12.03 -16.41 -22.38
N GLN A 283 -10.84 -16.90 -22.02
CA GLN A 283 -9.70 -17.07 -22.91
C GLN A 283 -9.30 -18.55 -22.87
N PRO A 284 -9.83 -19.40 -23.76
CA PRO A 284 -9.66 -20.86 -23.67
C PRO A 284 -8.19 -21.31 -23.68
N GLU A 285 -7.31 -20.55 -24.32
CA GLU A 285 -5.87 -20.82 -24.42
C GLU A 285 -5.04 -20.05 -23.38
N GLY A 286 -5.70 -19.35 -22.45
CA GLY A 286 -5.06 -18.43 -21.52
C GLY A 286 -4.82 -17.04 -22.12
N PRO A 287 -4.22 -16.13 -21.34
CA PRO A 287 -3.88 -14.79 -21.82
C PRO A 287 -2.77 -14.85 -22.88
N SER A 288 -2.81 -13.93 -23.85
CA SER A 288 -1.79 -13.79 -24.90
C SER A 288 -0.53 -13.07 -24.43
N PHE A 289 -0.50 -12.58 -23.19
CA PHE A 289 0.69 -12.02 -22.58
C PHE A 289 1.47 -13.06 -21.77
N THR A 290 2.77 -12.85 -21.69
CA THR A 290 3.65 -13.58 -20.77
C THR A 290 4.30 -12.60 -19.80
N VAL A 291 4.51 -13.07 -18.56
CA VAL A 291 5.22 -12.33 -17.53
C VAL A 291 6.41 -13.17 -17.07
N ASP A 292 7.62 -12.67 -17.31
CA ASP A 292 8.88 -13.27 -16.88
C ASP A 292 9.55 -12.35 -15.87
N GLY A 293 9.34 -12.62 -14.57
CA GLY A 293 9.67 -11.69 -13.50
C GLY A 293 8.85 -10.40 -13.62
N HIS A 294 9.52 -9.31 -13.98
CA HIS A 294 8.90 -7.99 -14.23
C HIS A 294 8.84 -7.64 -15.72
N LEU A 295 9.28 -8.52 -16.63
CA LEU A 295 9.19 -8.30 -18.08
C LEU A 295 7.86 -8.82 -18.60
N VAL A 296 7.04 -7.94 -19.16
CA VAL A 296 5.78 -8.24 -19.81
C VAL A 296 5.96 -8.24 -21.32
N LYS A 297 5.51 -9.31 -21.98
CA LYS A 297 5.42 -9.38 -23.44
C LYS A 297 3.98 -9.63 -23.82
N TRP A 298 3.43 -8.78 -24.68
CA TRP A 298 2.04 -8.87 -25.11
C TRP A 298 1.91 -8.40 -26.55
N ALA A 299 1.38 -9.25 -27.43
CA ALA A 299 1.33 -8.98 -28.87
C ALA A 299 2.71 -8.50 -29.39
N ASN A 300 2.77 -7.30 -29.95
CA ASN A 300 4.01 -6.69 -30.43
C ASN A 300 4.76 -5.88 -29.36
N TRP A 301 4.25 -5.78 -28.14
CA TRP A 301 4.82 -4.95 -27.08
C TRP A 301 5.70 -5.76 -26.12
N GLU A 302 6.81 -5.15 -25.71
CA GLU A 302 7.63 -5.60 -24.60
C GLU A 302 7.90 -4.43 -23.65
N PHE A 303 7.69 -4.62 -22.35
CA PHE A 303 7.98 -3.60 -21.35
C PHE A 303 8.29 -4.22 -19.99
N HIS A 304 9.06 -3.50 -19.17
CA HIS A 304 9.32 -3.84 -17.79
C HIS A 304 8.31 -3.11 -16.88
N LEU A 305 7.73 -3.82 -15.92
CA LEU A 305 6.68 -3.33 -15.03
C LEU A 305 7.06 -3.63 -13.59
N ARG A 306 7.16 -2.61 -12.73
CA ARG A 306 7.46 -2.82 -11.31
C ARG A 306 6.63 -1.95 -10.36
N PRO A 307 6.42 -2.44 -9.12
CA PRO A 307 5.91 -1.62 -8.04
C PRO A 307 6.97 -0.62 -7.52
N ASP A 308 6.51 0.47 -6.93
CA ASP A 308 7.30 1.53 -6.32
C ASP A 308 6.57 2.15 -5.13
N PRO A 309 7.22 2.37 -3.97
CA PRO A 309 6.53 2.85 -2.77
C PRO A 309 6.01 4.29 -2.92
N ARG A 310 6.64 5.10 -3.78
CA ARG A 310 6.23 6.50 -4.01
C ARG A 310 5.31 6.60 -5.22
N ALA A 311 5.74 6.07 -6.36
CA ALA A 311 5.03 6.22 -7.63
C ALA A 311 3.90 5.21 -7.84
N GLY A 312 3.79 4.19 -6.98
CA GLY A 312 2.87 3.07 -7.14
C GLY A 312 3.37 2.10 -8.21
N ILE A 313 3.26 2.47 -9.48
CA ILE A 313 3.64 1.64 -10.63
C ILE A 313 4.64 2.39 -11.51
N ILE A 314 5.68 1.70 -11.96
CA ILE A 314 6.64 2.20 -12.93
C ILE A 314 6.67 1.26 -14.14
N ILE A 315 6.47 1.82 -15.33
CA ILE A 315 6.63 1.13 -16.61
C ILE A 315 7.91 1.63 -17.27
N SER A 316 8.80 0.73 -17.67
CA SER A 316 10.09 1.06 -18.27
C SER A 316 10.43 0.19 -19.47
N GLN A 317 11.40 0.66 -20.26
CA GLN A 317 11.88 0.02 -21.50
C GLN A 317 10.77 -0.44 -22.45
N VAL A 318 9.75 0.39 -22.65
CA VAL A 318 8.64 0.10 -23.56
C VAL A 318 9.16 0.07 -24.99
N LYS A 319 8.98 -1.07 -25.64
CA LYS A 319 9.35 -1.35 -27.02
C LYS A 319 8.17 -1.93 -27.76
N VAL A 320 8.11 -1.64 -29.06
CA VAL A 320 7.15 -2.25 -29.98
C VAL A 320 7.90 -2.94 -31.11
N ARG A 321 7.47 -4.15 -31.47
CA ARG A 321 7.97 -4.88 -32.64
C ARG A 321 7.31 -4.30 -33.88
N ASP A 322 8.13 -3.75 -34.75
CA ASP A 322 7.72 -3.25 -36.04
C ASP A 322 7.29 -4.44 -36.92
N PRO A 323 6.05 -4.47 -37.44
CA PRO A 323 5.53 -5.63 -38.18
C PRO A 323 6.22 -5.84 -39.53
N ASP A 324 6.72 -4.79 -40.17
CA ASP A 324 7.34 -4.87 -41.50
C ASP A 324 8.80 -5.33 -41.41
N THR A 325 9.51 -4.86 -40.39
CA THR A 325 10.95 -5.15 -40.22
C THR A 325 11.25 -6.21 -39.17
N SER A 326 10.27 -6.57 -38.34
CA SER A 326 10.42 -7.43 -37.15
C SER A 326 11.39 -6.91 -36.08
N ILE A 327 11.86 -5.67 -36.20
CA ILE A 327 12.80 -5.04 -35.26
C ILE A 327 12.04 -4.45 -34.07
N LEU A 328 12.55 -4.66 -32.86
CA LEU A 328 12.04 -3.98 -31.65
C LEU A 328 12.51 -2.53 -31.63
N ARG A 329 11.56 -1.59 -31.60
CA ARG A 329 11.79 -0.14 -31.59
C ARG A 329 11.41 0.42 -30.22
N ASN A 330 12.28 1.27 -29.66
CA ASN A 330 12.01 1.93 -28.38
C ASN A 330 10.88 2.96 -28.54
N VAL A 331 9.95 2.99 -27.57
CA VAL A 331 8.85 3.95 -27.50
C VAL A 331 8.99 4.84 -26.27
N MET A 332 9.17 4.26 -25.09
CA MET A 332 9.31 5.01 -23.83
C MET A 332 10.33 4.32 -22.92
N TYR A 333 11.28 5.08 -22.38
CA TYR A 333 12.27 4.52 -21.45
C TYR A 333 11.70 4.29 -20.05
N LYS A 334 10.94 5.26 -19.51
CA LYS A 334 10.34 5.18 -18.18
C LYS A 334 9.13 6.13 -18.12
N GLY A 335 8.02 5.65 -17.58
CA GLY A 335 6.81 6.43 -17.34
C GLY A 335 6.14 5.99 -16.04
N PHE A 336 5.66 6.96 -15.27
CA PHE A 336 4.97 6.78 -13.99
C PHE A 336 4.25 8.09 -13.59
N VAL A 337 3.33 7.99 -12.64
CA VAL A 337 2.71 9.17 -12.03
C VAL A 337 3.71 9.79 -11.05
N SER A 338 4.22 10.97 -11.41
CA SER A 338 5.28 11.61 -10.61
C SER A 338 4.77 12.23 -9.32
N GLU A 339 3.57 12.81 -9.36
CA GLU A 339 2.94 13.50 -8.24
C GLU A 339 1.44 13.71 -8.49
N LEU A 340 0.67 13.86 -7.42
CA LEU A 340 -0.70 14.38 -7.46
C LEU A 340 -0.77 15.68 -6.67
N PHE A 341 -1.72 16.55 -7.01
CA PHE A 341 -1.99 17.74 -6.23
C PHE A 341 -3.50 17.91 -6.10
N VAL A 342 -4.02 17.80 -4.87
CA VAL A 342 -5.46 17.84 -4.57
C VAL A 342 -5.78 19.01 -3.65
N PRO A 343 -5.82 20.25 -4.17
CA PRO A 343 -6.13 21.45 -3.40
C PRO A 343 -7.63 21.59 -3.16
N TYR A 344 -8.02 21.66 -1.89
CA TYR A 344 -9.35 22.10 -1.50
C TYR A 344 -9.47 23.62 -1.66
N MET A 345 -10.70 24.08 -1.90
CA MET A 345 -11.00 25.49 -2.23
C MET A 345 -11.72 26.23 -1.09
N ASP A 346 -11.71 25.65 0.12
CA ASP A 346 -12.29 26.28 1.30
C ASP A 346 -11.17 27.00 2.09
N PRO A 347 -11.22 28.34 2.21
CA PRO A 347 -10.19 29.12 2.87
C PRO A 347 -10.29 29.16 4.41
N THR A 348 -11.29 28.49 5.00
CA THR A 348 -11.50 28.50 6.46
C THR A 348 -10.42 27.71 7.21
N GLU A 349 -10.27 27.97 8.52
CA GLU A 349 -9.23 27.39 9.37
C GLU A 349 -9.16 25.85 9.32
N GLY A 350 -10.30 25.18 9.16
CA GLY A 350 -10.40 23.73 9.06
C GLY A 350 -9.97 23.13 7.71
N TRP A 351 -9.79 23.95 6.67
CA TRP A 351 -9.67 23.46 5.30
C TRP A 351 -8.55 24.11 4.48
N TYR A 352 -8.12 25.33 4.81
CA TYR A 352 -7.20 26.13 3.99
C TYR A 352 -5.88 25.42 3.63
N PHE A 353 -5.46 24.47 4.46
CA PHE A 353 -4.20 23.72 4.37
C PHE A 353 -4.30 22.39 3.61
N LYS A 354 -5.51 21.96 3.24
CA LYS A 354 -5.72 20.67 2.59
C LYS A 354 -5.38 20.77 1.11
N THR A 355 -4.10 20.59 0.82
CA THR A 355 -3.57 20.61 -0.55
C THR A 355 -2.64 19.42 -0.77
N TYR A 356 -3.20 18.22 -0.66
CA TYR A 356 -2.46 16.97 -0.64
C TYR A 356 -1.50 16.86 -1.82
N MET A 357 -0.28 16.42 -1.53
CA MET A 357 0.66 15.91 -2.53
C MET A 357 0.83 14.41 -2.31
N ASP A 358 -0.14 13.61 -2.80
CA ASP A 358 -0.33 12.22 -2.40
C ASP A 358 0.94 11.37 -2.54
N ALA A 359 1.65 11.49 -3.67
CA ALA A 359 2.84 10.67 -3.90
C ALA A 359 4.01 11.10 -3.02
N GLY A 360 4.24 12.42 -2.88
CA GLY A 360 5.34 12.96 -2.09
C GLY A 360 5.15 12.87 -0.58
N GLU A 361 3.90 12.98 -0.11
CA GLU A 361 3.57 13.03 1.32
C GLU A 361 3.23 11.67 1.89
N TYR A 362 2.52 10.80 1.14
CA TYR A 362 1.98 9.52 1.63
C TYR A 362 2.41 8.30 0.81
N GLY A 363 2.79 8.50 -0.46
CA GLY A 363 3.12 7.44 -1.41
C GLY A 363 1.88 6.86 -2.10
N LEU A 364 2.00 6.45 -3.37
CA LEU A 364 0.92 5.87 -4.17
C LEU A 364 0.88 4.34 -4.11
N GLN A 365 1.27 3.74 -2.98
CA GLN A 365 1.17 2.30 -2.83
C GLN A 365 -0.29 1.85 -2.84
N ALA A 366 -0.65 0.98 -3.79
CA ALA A 366 -2.00 0.46 -3.90
C ALA A 366 -2.33 -0.54 -2.77
N MET A 367 -3.59 -0.51 -2.32
CA MET A 367 -4.16 -1.58 -1.49
C MET A 367 -4.24 -2.89 -2.29
N PRO A 368 -4.32 -4.07 -1.63
CA PRO A 368 -4.43 -5.34 -2.35
C PRO A 368 -5.71 -5.37 -3.20
N LEU A 369 -5.55 -5.60 -4.49
CA LEU A 369 -6.65 -5.68 -5.44
C LEU A 369 -7.56 -6.88 -5.10
N ASN A 370 -8.87 -6.64 -5.12
CA ASN A 370 -9.89 -7.63 -4.86
C ASN A 370 -10.27 -8.37 -6.16
N PRO A 371 -9.96 -9.67 -6.29
CA PRO A 371 -10.25 -10.40 -7.52
C PRO A 371 -11.72 -10.41 -7.90
N LEU A 372 -11.98 -10.33 -9.21
CA LEU A 372 -13.32 -10.25 -9.81
C LEU A 372 -14.10 -8.96 -9.51
N ASN A 373 -13.59 -8.09 -8.63
CA ASN A 373 -14.16 -6.76 -8.38
C ASN A 373 -13.29 -5.68 -9.03
N ASP A 374 -11.99 -5.68 -8.72
CA ASP A 374 -11.05 -4.67 -9.24
C ASP A 374 -10.40 -5.12 -10.56
N CYS A 375 -10.23 -6.42 -10.76
CA CYS A 375 -9.67 -6.99 -12.00
C CYS A 375 -10.46 -8.24 -12.45
N PRO A 376 -10.54 -8.52 -13.76
CA PRO A 376 -11.30 -9.64 -14.29
C PRO A 376 -10.64 -10.99 -13.98
N ARG A 377 -11.38 -12.08 -14.25
CA ARG A 377 -10.96 -13.45 -13.94
C ARG A 377 -9.63 -13.87 -14.60
N ASN A 378 -9.33 -13.35 -15.79
CA ASN A 378 -8.12 -13.64 -16.56
C ASN A 378 -6.92 -12.78 -16.13
N ALA A 379 -7.02 -12.02 -15.04
CA ALA A 379 -5.95 -11.17 -14.58
C ALA A 379 -4.79 -11.96 -13.94
N TYR A 380 -3.58 -11.60 -14.32
CA TYR A 380 -2.35 -11.92 -13.60
C TYR A 380 -2.12 -10.88 -12.50
N TYR A 381 -1.69 -11.30 -11.31
CA TYR A 381 -1.41 -10.40 -10.19
C TYR A 381 0.08 -10.37 -9.86
N MET A 382 0.58 -9.18 -9.53
CA MET A 382 1.95 -8.94 -9.14
C MET A 382 1.98 -8.28 -7.76
N ASP A 383 2.77 -8.87 -6.86
CA ASP A 383 3.00 -8.37 -5.51
C ASP A 383 4.09 -7.29 -5.49
N GLY A 384 4.05 -6.40 -4.50
CA GLY A 384 5.11 -5.45 -4.19
C GLY A 384 5.86 -5.81 -2.92
N VAL A 385 7.16 -5.54 -2.87
CA VAL A 385 7.97 -5.65 -1.64
C VAL A 385 8.48 -4.26 -1.28
N PHE A 386 8.26 -3.90 -0.02
CA PHE A 386 8.52 -2.57 0.53
C PHE A 386 9.13 -2.67 1.91
N ALA A 387 9.53 -1.54 2.49
CA ALA A 387 10.12 -1.48 3.82
C ALA A 387 9.25 -0.66 4.78
N SER A 388 9.11 -1.15 6.02
CA SER A 388 8.62 -0.37 7.16
C SER A 388 9.64 0.70 7.57
N SER A 389 9.28 1.61 8.49
CA SER A 389 10.19 2.68 8.94
C SER A 389 11.48 2.21 9.61
N ASP A 390 11.57 0.96 10.06
CA ASP A 390 12.79 0.33 10.61
C ASP A 390 13.57 -0.47 9.55
N GLY A 391 13.15 -0.38 8.29
CA GLY A 391 13.71 -1.09 7.14
C GLY A 391 13.23 -2.52 6.98
N THR A 392 12.39 -3.05 7.89
CA THR A 392 11.89 -4.43 7.81
C THR A 392 11.10 -4.61 6.52
N PRO A 393 11.46 -5.57 5.65
CA PRO A 393 10.72 -5.80 4.42
C PRO A 393 9.34 -6.41 4.69
N TYR A 394 8.33 -5.96 3.97
CA TYR A 394 6.99 -6.55 3.95
C TYR A 394 6.48 -6.72 2.52
N LEU A 395 5.58 -7.69 2.35
CA LEU A 395 4.92 -7.99 1.08
C LEU A 395 3.55 -7.29 1.03
N GLN A 396 3.30 -6.59 -0.06
CA GLN A 396 2.00 -6.05 -0.43
C GLN A 396 1.40 -6.94 -1.53
N PRO A 397 0.44 -7.82 -1.20
CA PRO A 397 -0.09 -8.78 -2.16
C PRO A 397 -0.99 -8.08 -3.19
N ASN A 398 -1.06 -8.65 -4.39
CA ASN A 398 -1.98 -8.25 -5.46
C ASN A 398 -1.96 -6.73 -5.72
N MET A 399 -0.79 -6.11 -5.78
CA MET A 399 -0.67 -4.66 -5.92
C MET A 399 -0.97 -4.20 -7.35
N ILE A 400 -0.57 -5.00 -8.35
CA ILE A 400 -0.77 -4.70 -9.76
C ILE A 400 -1.49 -5.89 -10.40
N CYS A 401 -2.44 -5.64 -11.29
CA CYS A 401 -3.01 -6.68 -12.13
C CYS A 401 -2.80 -6.37 -13.63
N ILE A 402 -2.58 -7.43 -14.42
CA ILE A 402 -2.40 -7.37 -15.87
C ILE A 402 -3.47 -8.27 -16.47
N PHE A 403 -4.28 -7.74 -17.38
CA PHE A 403 -5.33 -8.51 -18.05
C PHE A 403 -5.54 -8.01 -19.47
N GLU A 404 -6.04 -8.90 -20.33
CA GLU A 404 -6.58 -8.53 -21.63
C GLU A 404 -8.06 -8.23 -21.51
N SER A 405 -8.50 -7.18 -22.20
CA SER A 405 -9.91 -6.82 -22.31
C SER A 405 -10.30 -6.73 -23.77
N TYR A 406 -11.47 -7.27 -24.11
CA TYR A 406 -12.12 -6.95 -25.37
C TYR A 406 -12.68 -5.53 -25.26
N ALA A 407 -12.01 -4.58 -25.91
CA ALA A 407 -12.35 -3.15 -25.80
C ALA A 407 -13.70 -2.79 -26.46
N GLY A 408 -14.36 -3.72 -27.18
CA GLY A 408 -15.56 -3.42 -27.95
C GLY A 408 -15.32 -2.56 -29.21
N ASP A 409 -14.14 -1.96 -29.32
CA ASP A 409 -13.77 -1.08 -30.42
C ASP A 409 -13.29 -1.84 -31.65
N ILE A 410 -13.76 -1.39 -32.81
CA ILE A 410 -13.32 -1.87 -34.11
C ILE A 410 -12.02 -1.16 -34.44
N ALA A 411 -10.89 -1.89 -34.47
CA ALA A 411 -9.58 -1.31 -34.76
C ALA A 411 -9.56 -0.51 -36.08
N TRP A 412 -10.24 -0.99 -37.11
CA TRP A 412 -10.56 -0.27 -38.34
C TRP A 412 -11.69 -1.00 -39.10
N ARG A 413 -12.51 -0.25 -39.86
CA ARG A 413 -13.48 -0.80 -40.82
C ARG A 413 -13.68 0.18 -41.97
N HIS A 414 -13.89 -0.35 -43.17
CA HIS A 414 -14.31 0.42 -44.35
C HIS A 414 -15.44 -0.31 -45.06
N ALA A 415 -16.37 0.43 -45.64
CA ALA A 415 -17.43 -0.11 -46.48
C ALA A 415 -17.61 0.78 -47.72
N GLU A 416 -17.45 0.20 -48.90
CA GLU A 416 -17.57 0.90 -50.18
C GLU A 416 -18.95 0.66 -50.79
N CYS A 417 -19.82 1.68 -50.75
CA CYS A 417 -21.25 1.59 -51.10
C CYS A 417 -21.56 1.15 -52.56
N PRO A 418 -20.84 1.61 -53.61
CA PRO A 418 -21.18 1.23 -54.98
C PRO A 418 -20.84 -0.23 -55.34
N VAL A 419 -20.11 -0.97 -54.49
CA VAL A 419 -19.75 -2.37 -54.75
C VAL A 419 -20.71 -3.30 -54.01
N THR A 420 -21.87 -3.56 -54.60
CA THR A 420 -22.83 -4.55 -54.08
C THR A 420 -22.32 -5.97 -54.32
N GLY A 421 -22.32 -6.82 -53.28
CA GLY A 421 -21.99 -8.24 -53.39
C GLY A 421 -20.68 -8.70 -52.76
N LEU A 422 -19.83 -7.77 -52.29
CA LEU A 422 -18.71 -8.12 -51.41
C LEU A 422 -19.22 -8.33 -49.98
N LYS A 423 -19.22 -9.57 -49.51
CA LYS A 423 -19.41 -9.84 -48.07
C LYS A 423 -18.26 -9.18 -47.33
N VAL A 424 -18.58 -8.30 -46.37
CA VAL A 424 -17.60 -7.81 -45.39
C VAL A 424 -17.15 -9.01 -44.58
N SER A 425 -15.98 -9.57 -44.92
CA SER A 425 -15.31 -10.54 -44.07
C SER A 425 -14.66 -9.77 -42.94
N ILE A 426 -15.15 -9.94 -41.72
CA ILE A 426 -14.44 -9.49 -40.53
C ILE A 426 -13.20 -10.38 -40.43
N SER A 427 -12.05 -9.92 -40.93
CA SER A 427 -10.77 -10.50 -40.54
C SER A 427 -10.50 -10.02 -39.12
N LEU A 428 -11.09 -10.69 -38.13
CA LEU A 428 -10.59 -10.57 -36.77
C LEU A 428 -9.11 -10.95 -36.84
N MET A 429 -8.22 -10.13 -36.27
CA MET A 429 -6.88 -10.59 -35.86
C MET A 429 -7.03 -11.60 -34.69
N GLN A 430 -7.93 -12.55 -34.83
CA GLN A 430 -7.95 -13.80 -34.09
C GLN A 430 -7.33 -14.80 -35.04
N THR A 431 -6.08 -15.14 -34.75
CA THR A 431 -5.38 -16.26 -35.40
C THR A 431 -6.33 -17.45 -35.44
N SER A 432 -6.70 -17.82 -36.65
CA SER A 432 -7.53 -18.98 -36.92
C SER A 432 -6.60 -20.19 -37.08
N TYR A 433 -6.87 -21.22 -36.27
CA TYR A 433 -6.40 -22.62 -36.32
C TYR A 433 -5.01 -22.95 -35.76
#